data_AF-A0A852NH45-F1
#
_entry.id   AF-A0A852NH45-F1
#
_cell.length_a   1.000
_cell.length_b   1.000
_cell.length_c   1.000
_cell.angle_alpha   90.00
_cell.angle_beta   90.00
_cell.angle_gamma   90.00
#
_symmetry.space_group_name_H-M   'P 1'
#
loop_
_entity.id
_entity.type
_entity.pdbx_description
1 polymer ?
#
loop_
_entity_poly.entity_id
_entity_poly.type
_entity_poly.pdbx_seq_one_letter_code
_entity_poly.pdbx_strand_id
1 'polypeptide(L)'
;ALCDVFVMDAFGTAHRAEGSTHGVAKFAKVAAAGPLLAAELDALGKALGSPAKPMAAIVAGSKVSTKLDVLNSLSQICDQLIVGGGIANTFLAAAGHPVGKSLYE
;
A
#
# COMPACT_ATOMS: atom_id res chain seq x y z
N ALA A 1 -21.51 22.98 -14.57
CA ALA A 1 -20.53 23.30 -13.53
C ALA A 1 -21.28 23.49 -12.22
N LEU A 2 -21.09 22.60 -11.24
CA LEU A 2 -21.97 22.47 -10.07
C LEU A 2 -21.34 22.97 -8.75
N CYS A 3 -20.05 23.29 -8.76
CA CYS A 3 -19.32 23.72 -7.57
C CYS A 3 -18.24 24.75 -7.94
N ASP A 4 -17.91 25.60 -6.98
CA ASP A 4 -16.73 26.49 -7.03
C ASP A 4 -15.46 25.77 -6.58
N VAL A 5 -15.59 24.84 -5.63
CA VAL A 5 -14.48 24.07 -5.04
C VAL A 5 -14.83 22.59 -5.03
N PHE A 6 -13.92 21.77 -5.54
CA PHE A 6 -13.93 20.32 -5.38
C PHE A 6 -12.93 19.90 -4.30
N VAL A 7 -13.35 19.04 -3.38
CA VAL A 7 -12.51 18.49 -2.32
C VAL A 7 -12.49 16.96 -2.45
N MET A 8 -11.33 16.39 -2.71
CA MET A 8 -11.14 14.94 -2.72
C MET A 8 -10.76 14.48 -1.31
N ASP A 9 -11.66 13.77 -0.64
CA ASP A 9 -11.45 13.29 0.72
C ASP A 9 -11.61 11.75 0.86
N ALA A 10 -11.46 11.04 -0.26
CA ALA A 10 -11.70 9.60 -0.36
C ALA A 10 -10.44 8.82 -0.77
N PHE A 11 -9.43 8.72 0.11
CA PHE A 11 -8.16 8.04 -0.19
C PHE A 11 -8.33 6.62 -0.77
N GLY A 12 -9.27 5.83 -0.23
CA GLY A 12 -9.53 4.46 -0.70
C GLY A 12 -9.87 4.34 -2.19
N THR A 13 -10.37 5.42 -2.83
CA THR A 13 -10.68 5.45 -4.27
C THR A 13 -9.67 6.26 -5.09
N ALA A 14 -8.67 6.88 -4.45
CA ALA A 14 -7.69 7.75 -5.12
C ALA A 14 -6.80 7.01 -6.14
N HIS A 15 -6.70 5.68 -6.03
CA HIS A 15 -5.96 4.83 -6.97
C HIS A 15 -6.67 4.59 -8.30
N ARG A 16 -7.89 5.15 -8.50
CA ARG A 16 -8.68 5.03 -9.73
C ARG A 16 -8.94 6.40 -10.35
N ALA A 17 -8.71 6.50 -11.65
CA ALA A 17 -9.02 7.69 -12.43
C ALA A 17 -10.47 7.67 -12.92
N GLU A 18 -11.40 8.17 -12.10
CA GLU A 18 -12.83 8.19 -12.40
C GLU A 18 -13.37 9.62 -12.49
N GLY A 19 -14.62 9.77 -12.94
CA GLY A 19 -15.26 11.07 -13.09
C GLY A 19 -15.28 11.88 -11.80
N SER A 20 -15.62 11.26 -10.67
CA SER A 20 -15.74 11.91 -9.35
C SER A 20 -14.46 11.94 -8.52
N THR A 21 -13.43 11.15 -8.86
CA THR A 21 -12.17 11.10 -8.10
C THR A 21 -11.03 11.88 -8.76
N HIS A 22 -11.06 12.03 -10.08
CA HIS A 22 -9.99 12.64 -10.86
C HIS A 22 -10.51 13.58 -11.95
N GLY A 23 -11.55 13.17 -12.70
CA GLY A 23 -12.11 13.95 -13.81
C GLY A 23 -12.58 15.33 -13.37
N VAL A 24 -13.41 15.40 -12.33
CA VAL A 24 -13.93 16.66 -11.77
C VAL A 24 -12.81 17.59 -11.29
N ALA A 25 -11.73 17.05 -10.71
CA ALA A 25 -10.60 17.83 -10.21
C ALA A 25 -9.84 18.59 -11.31
N LYS A 26 -9.89 18.09 -12.56
CA LYS A 26 -9.27 18.78 -13.72
C LYS A 26 -10.01 20.03 -14.15
N PHE A 27 -11.31 20.11 -13.86
CA PHE A 27 -12.20 21.14 -14.40
C PHE A 27 -12.84 22.03 -13.33
N ALA A 28 -12.78 21.62 -12.06
CA ALA A 28 -13.18 22.48 -10.95
C ALA A 28 -12.28 23.71 -10.89
N LYS A 29 -12.86 24.88 -10.56
CA LYS A 29 -12.11 26.14 -10.45
C LYS A 29 -11.02 26.07 -9.38
N VAL A 30 -11.31 25.39 -8.28
CA VAL A 30 -10.36 25.03 -7.23
C VAL A 30 -10.54 23.55 -6.90
N ALA A 31 -9.43 22.81 -6.80
CA ALA A 31 -9.41 21.43 -6.36
C ALA A 31 -8.45 21.30 -5.16
N ALA A 32 -8.89 20.60 -4.11
CA ALA A 32 -8.12 20.41 -2.89
C ALA A 32 -8.21 18.97 -2.39
N ALA A 33 -7.25 18.56 -1.56
CA ALA A 33 -7.37 17.37 -0.72
C ALA A 33 -8.14 17.73 0.55
N GLY A 34 -9.05 16.86 0.97
CA GLY A 34 -9.71 16.99 2.27
C GLY A 34 -8.83 16.49 3.42
N PRO A 35 -9.29 16.66 4.68
CA PRO A 35 -8.51 16.30 5.87
C PRO A 35 -8.21 14.80 6.00
N LEU A 36 -9.13 13.91 5.63
CA LEU A 36 -8.91 12.46 5.69
C LEU A 36 -7.89 12.02 4.65
N LEU A 37 -7.99 12.53 3.42
CA LEU A 37 -7.00 12.26 2.38
C LEU A 37 -5.61 12.76 2.81
N ALA A 38 -5.53 13.99 3.32
CA ALA A 38 -4.26 14.56 3.78
C ALA A 38 -3.64 13.73 4.92
N ALA A 39 -4.44 13.35 5.92
CA ALA A 39 -3.97 12.55 7.05
C ALA A 39 -3.45 11.16 6.63
N GLU A 40 -4.11 10.49 5.67
CA GLU A 40 -3.64 9.21 5.12
C GLU A 40 -2.31 9.36 4.39
N LEU A 41 -2.16 10.39 3.56
CA LEU A 41 -0.90 10.67 2.86
C LEU A 41 0.24 11.00 3.82
N ASP A 42 -0.03 11.79 4.87
CA ASP A 42 0.96 12.13 5.90
C ASP A 42 1.39 10.88 6.68
N ALA A 43 0.45 10.02 7.07
CA ALA A 43 0.74 8.78 7.79
C ALA A 43 1.59 7.81 6.95
N LEU A 44 1.21 7.59 5.69
CA LEU A 44 1.97 6.74 4.76
C LEU A 44 3.34 7.34 4.45
N GLY A 45 3.41 8.65 4.19
CA GLY A 45 4.67 9.36 3.94
C GLY A 45 5.64 9.25 5.11
N LYS A 46 5.13 9.38 6.34
CA LYS A 46 5.93 9.19 7.56
C LYS A 46 6.45 7.76 7.71
N ALA A 47 5.64 6.76 7.39
CA ALA A 47 6.02 5.36 7.53
C ALA A 47 6.94 4.85 6.41
N LEU A 48 6.84 5.40 5.19
CA LEU A 48 7.55 4.88 4.01
C LEU A 48 8.68 5.78 3.51
N GLY A 49 8.60 7.10 3.74
CA GLY A 49 9.58 8.07 3.21
C GLY A 49 10.85 8.18 4.05
N SER A 50 10.70 8.40 5.36
CA SER A 50 11.82 8.46 6.31
C SER A 50 11.40 7.86 7.65
N PRO A 51 11.24 6.52 7.71
CA PRO A 51 10.79 5.87 8.93
C PRO A 51 11.82 6.01 10.04
N ALA A 52 11.34 6.16 11.28
CA ALA A 52 12.19 6.01 12.45
C ALA A 52 12.72 4.58 12.50
N LYS A 53 14.03 4.43 12.72
CA LYS A 53 14.70 3.14 12.72
C LYS A 53 14.84 2.55 14.14
N PRO A 54 14.78 1.21 14.30
CA PRO A 54 14.58 0.22 13.23
C PRO A 54 13.11 0.14 12.77
N MET A 55 12.88 0.05 11.46
CA MET A 55 11.57 -0.17 10.86
C MET A 55 11.32 -1.65 10.62
N ALA A 56 10.24 -2.19 11.18
CA ALA A 56 9.75 -3.53 10.87
C ALA A 56 8.50 -3.46 9.98
N ALA A 57 8.45 -4.31 8.96
CA ALA A 57 7.31 -4.50 8.09
C ALA A 57 6.78 -5.93 8.21
N ILE A 58 5.46 -6.09 8.32
CA ILE A 58 4.79 -7.40 8.38
C ILE A 58 3.93 -7.56 7.12
N VAL A 59 4.26 -8.56 6.29
CA VAL A 59 3.53 -8.86 5.05
C VAL A 59 3.05 -10.30 5.06
N ALA A 60 1.74 -10.48 5.33
CA ALA A 60 1.09 -11.79 5.30
C ALA A 60 0.11 -11.91 4.12
N GLY A 61 -0.05 -13.10 3.56
CA GLY A 61 -0.95 -13.37 2.45
C GLY A 61 -0.94 -14.83 2.03
N SER A 62 -1.87 -15.21 1.16
CA SER A 62 -1.96 -16.58 0.63
C SER A 62 -0.93 -16.90 -0.45
N LYS A 63 -0.40 -15.88 -1.13
CA LYS A 63 0.39 -15.99 -2.37
C LYS A 63 1.48 -14.92 -2.39
N VAL A 64 2.69 -15.29 -2.82
CA VAL A 64 3.80 -14.32 -3.01
C VAL A 64 3.49 -13.46 -4.24
N SER A 65 2.97 -14.07 -5.29
CA SER A 65 2.69 -13.42 -6.58
C SER A 65 1.79 -12.18 -6.45
N THR A 66 0.81 -12.19 -5.55
CA THR A 66 -0.12 -11.07 -5.36
C THR A 66 0.42 -9.93 -4.50
N LYS A 67 1.57 -10.13 -3.83
CA LYS A 67 2.22 -9.13 -2.97
C LYS A 67 3.68 -8.88 -3.33
N LEU A 68 4.14 -9.35 -4.48
CA LEU A 68 5.54 -9.25 -4.89
C LEU A 68 6.00 -7.79 -4.96
N ASP A 69 5.20 -6.88 -5.53
CA ASP A 69 5.53 -5.46 -5.60
C ASP A 69 5.64 -4.81 -4.22
N VAL A 70 4.75 -5.20 -3.29
CA VAL A 70 4.78 -4.72 -1.90
C VAL A 70 6.03 -5.23 -1.19
N LEU A 71 6.37 -6.51 -1.35
CA LEU A 71 7.58 -7.09 -0.78
C LEU A 71 8.84 -6.43 -1.35
N ASN A 72 8.90 -6.22 -2.66
CA ASN A 72 10.03 -5.55 -3.32
C ASN A 72 10.19 -4.12 -2.81
N SER A 73 9.09 -3.35 -2.74
CA SER A 73 9.13 -1.97 -2.25
C SER A 73 9.59 -1.90 -0.79
N LEU A 74 9.00 -2.70 0.10
CA LEU A 74 9.34 -2.68 1.52
C LEU A 74 10.74 -3.23 1.80
N SER A 75 11.25 -4.17 0.99
CA SER A 75 12.62 -4.71 1.13
C SER A 75 13.70 -3.63 0.99
N GLN A 76 13.40 -2.52 0.31
CA GLN A 76 14.32 -1.39 0.14
C GLN A 76 14.21 -0.36 1.26
N ILE A 77 13.17 -0.43 2.10
CA ILE A 77 12.82 0.60 3.08
C ILE A 77 13.00 0.09 4.52
N CYS A 78 12.47 -1.10 4.84
CA CYS A 78 12.47 -1.63 6.20
C CYS A 78 13.81 -2.26 6.58
N ASP A 79 14.12 -2.24 7.88
CA ASP A 79 15.29 -2.94 8.43
C ASP A 79 14.95 -4.42 8.73
N GLN A 80 13.67 -4.74 8.95
CA GLN A 80 13.18 -6.10 9.19
C GLN A 80 11.90 -6.36 8.39
N LEU A 81 11.87 -7.45 7.63
CA LEU A 81 10.71 -7.90 6.86
C LEU A 81 10.22 -9.26 7.37
N ILE A 82 9.05 -9.26 8.00
CA ILE A 82 8.41 -10.45 8.56
C ILE A 82 7.30 -10.89 7.62
N VAL A 83 7.41 -12.12 7.11
CA VAL A 83 6.40 -12.71 6.21
C VAL A 83 5.48 -13.67 6.97
N GLY A 84 4.22 -13.80 6.50
CA GLY A 84 3.23 -14.69 7.11
C GLY A 84 2.31 -15.39 6.09
N GLY A 85 1.72 -16.51 6.48
CA GLY A 85 0.79 -17.28 5.64
C GLY A 85 1.47 -18.04 4.50
N GLY A 86 0.80 -18.15 3.34
CA GLY A 86 1.36 -18.82 2.15
C GLY A 86 2.61 -18.13 1.59
N ILE A 87 2.76 -16.82 1.85
CA ILE A 87 4.01 -16.10 1.58
C ILE A 87 5.14 -16.71 2.42
N ALA A 88 4.98 -16.84 3.74
CA ALA A 88 6.00 -17.45 4.60
C ALA A 88 6.32 -18.89 4.20
N ASN A 89 5.32 -19.69 3.87
CA ASN A 89 5.53 -21.07 3.41
C ASN A 89 6.38 -21.11 2.12
N THR A 90 6.17 -20.18 1.21
CA THR A 90 6.97 -20.08 -0.03
C THR A 90 8.44 -19.80 0.29
N PHE A 91 8.72 -18.86 1.20
CA PHE A 91 10.09 -18.58 1.63
C PHE A 91 10.72 -19.73 2.43
N LEU A 92 9.96 -20.42 3.28
CA LEU A 92 10.41 -21.61 3.99
C LEU A 92 10.78 -22.73 3.01
N ALA A 93 9.93 -23.00 2.02
CA ALA A 93 10.20 -23.98 0.97
C ALA A 93 11.46 -23.60 0.15
N ALA A 94 11.59 -22.33 -0.22
CA ALA A 94 12.77 -21.82 -0.94
C ALA A 94 14.07 -21.94 -0.12
N ALA A 95 14.00 -21.85 1.21
CA ALA A 95 15.11 -22.08 2.12
C ALA A 95 15.39 -23.58 2.41
N GLY A 96 14.65 -24.49 1.77
CA GLY A 96 14.82 -25.95 1.92
C GLY A 96 14.09 -26.54 3.12
N HIS A 97 13.19 -25.81 3.78
CA HIS A 97 12.39 -26.34 4.87
C HIS A 97 11.16 -27.10 4.36
N PRO A 98 10.79 -28.22 5.02
CA PRO A 98 9.59 -28.97 4.66
C PRO A 98 8.33 -28.18 5.03
N VAL A 99 7.45 -27.96 4.06
CA VAL A 99 6.15 -27.27 4.28
C VAL A 99 4.94 -28.21 4.19
N GLY A 100 5.15 -29.49 3.87
CA GLY A 100 4.09 -30.50 3.80
C GLY A 100 3.04 -30.16 2.73
N LYS A 101 1.76 -30.22 3.11
CA LYS A 101 0.62 -29.85 2.25
C LYS A 101 0.20 -28.38 2.41
N SER A 102 1.04 -27.55 3.04
CA SER A 102 0.74 -26.13 3.21
C SER A 102 0.67 -25.42 1.86
N LEU A 103 -0.16 -24.37 1.77
CA LEU A 103 -0.24 -23.52 0.58
C LEU A 103 1.08 -22.76 0.39
N TYR A 104 1.71 -22.89 -0.78
CA TYR A 104 2.87 -22.12 -1.25
C TYR A 104 2.85 -22.05 -2.78
N GLU A 105 3.68 -21.18 -3.37
CA GLU A 105 3.81 -20.99 -4.82
C GLU A 105 5.26 -21.18 -5.29
#